data_AF-A0A1L5J5G0-F1
#
_entry.id   AF-A0A1L5J5G0-F1
#
_cell.length_a   1.000
_cell.length_b   1.000
_cell.length_c   1.000
_cell.angle_alpha   90.00
_cell.angle_beta   90.00
_cell.angle_gamma   90.00
#
_symmetry.space_group_name_H-M   'P 1'
#
loop_
_entity.id
_entity.type
_entity.pdbx_description
1 polymer ?
#
loop_
_entity_poly.entity_id
_entity_poly.type
_entity_poly.pdbx_seq_one_letter_code
_entity_poly.pdbx_strand_id
1 'polypeptide(L)'
;GAQFQHDHIVHFYHLHALDWVDIVSALKADPQKTAALSDNVSNAPMGGSSYFKSVQQRLQTFVDSGQLGPFSNAYWGHPAYKLPPEANLMAAAHYIEALRLQARAARMHAIFGGKNPHPQSLVVGGVTCVRDLRPDRIAEFLYITKETQDFIKNVYVPDLLAVASFYKDWGAIGGTTNFLAWGEFPETDKEPDSLYMPRGVIKKRDLAGVKMAHQDKVTEDVTRAWYEEGNSLHPYEGETKPLKEDPKYKPGDGKYTWFKAPRYE
;
A
#
# COMPACT_ATOMS: atom_id res chain seq x y z
N GLY A 1 -1.16 13.88 3.73
CA GLY A 1 -1.46 12.61 3.03
C GLY A 1 -0.53 12.23 1.87
N ALA A 2 0.62 12.88 1.63
CA ALA A 2 1.51 12.51 0.51
C ALA A 2 2.08 11.08 0.63
N GLN A 3 2.53 10.68 1.83
CA GLN A 3 2.95 9.30 2.12
C GLN A 3 1.85 8.30 1.77
N PHE A 4 0.62 8.49 2.24
CA PHE A 4 -0.49 7.55 1.97
C PHE A 4 -0.75 7.36 0.48
N GLN A 5 -0.73 8.46 -0.30
CA GLN A 5 -0.93 8.38 -1.75
C GLN A 5 0.22 7.60 -2.43
N HIS A 6 1.47 7.89 -2.08
CA HIS A 6 2.64 7.18 -2.63
C HIS A 6 2.63 5.69 -2.24
N ASP A 7 2.51 5.42 -0.95
CA ASP A 7 2.63 4.08 -0.37
C ASP A 7 1.54 3.15 -0.89
N HIS A 8 0.27 3.57 -0.89
CA HIS A 8 -0.83 2.72 -1.33
C HIS A 8 -0.80 2.42 -2.83
N ILE A 9 -0.34 3.36 -3.66
CA ILE A 9 -0.11 3.10 -5.09
C ILE A 9 0.99 2.05 -5.27
N VAL A 10 2.12 2.21 -4.57
CA VAL A 10 3.24 1.26 -4.64
C VAL A 10 2.81 -0.12 -4.13
N HIS A 11 2.12 -0.18 -3.00
CA HIS A 11 1.61 -1.44 -2.46
C HIS A 11 0.68 -2.15 -3.44
N PHE A 12 -0.35 -1.45 -3.95
CA PHE A 12 -1.31 -2.08 -4.85
C PHE A 12 -0.65 -2.62 -6.10
N TYR A 13 0.13 -1.81 -6.82
CA TYR A 13 0.71 -2.25 -8.08
C TYR A 13 1.95 -3.13 -7.90
N HIS A 14 2.93 -2.68 -7.12
CA HIS A 14 4.28 -3.27 -7.14
C HIS A 14 4.49 -4.38 -6.10
N LEU A 15 3.59 -4.50 -5.13
CA LEU A 15 3.64 -5.57 -4.13
C LEU A 15 2.47 -6.55 -4.29
N HIS A 16 1.26 -6.06 -4.53
CA HIS A 16 0.05 -6.88 -4.46
C HIS A 16 -0.53 -7.32 -5.80
N ALA A 17 -0.42 -6.51 -6.86
CA ALA A 17 -1.12 -6.80 -8.12
C ALA A 17 -0.72 -8.12 -8.76
N LEU A 18 0.54 -8.56 -8.60
CA LEU A 18 1.03 -9.80 -9.19
C LEU A 18 0.46 -11.07 -8.51
N ASP A 19 -0.20 -10.94 -7.36
CA ASP A 19 -1.01 -12.03 -6.79
C ASP A 19 -2.29 -12.28 -7.61
N TRP A 20 -2.73 -11.28 -8.39
CA TRP A 20 -4.02 -11.26 -9.10
C TRP A 20 -3.90 -11.16 -10.62
N VAL A 21 -2.76 -10.66 -11.11
CA VAL A 21 -2.48 -10.35 -12.51
C VAL A 21 -1.43 -11.30 -13.06
N ASP A 22 -1.78 -12.03 -14.12
CA ASP A 22 -0.87 -12.92 -14.83
C ASP A 22 -0.24 -12.19 -16.04
N ILE A 23 1.02 -11.78 -15.88
CA ILE A 23 1.76 -11.04 -16.93
C ILE A 23 2.05 -11.89 -18.17
N VAL A 24 2.12 -13.22 -18.05
CA VAL A 24 2.31 -14.12 -19.20
C VAL A 24 1.00 -14.25 -19.96
N SER A 25 -0.12 -14.28 -19.25
CA SER A 25 -1.44 -14.21 -19.87
C SER A 25 -1.66 -12.90 -20.64
N ALA A 26 -1.07 -11.78 -20.22
CA ALA A 26 -1.16 -10.50 -20.92
C ALA A 26 -0.61 -10.56 -22.37
N LEU A 27 0.35 -11.44 -22.64
CA LEU A 27 0.91 -11.64 -24.00
C LEU A 27 -0.11 -12.20 -25.00
N LYS A 28 -1.19 -12.81 -24.49
CA LYS A 28 -2.27 -13.39 -25.30
C LYS A 28 -3.42 -12.42 -25.57
N ALA A 29 -3.35 -11.21 -25.00
CA ALA A 29 -4.42 -10.23 -25.08
C ALA A 29 -4.58 -9.66 -26.49
N ASP A 30 -5.80 -9.33 -26.87
CA ASP A 30 -6.07 -8.44 -28.01
C ASP A 30 -5.95 -6.97 -27.56
N PRO A 31 -4.99 -6.19 -28.09
CA PRO A 31 -4.81 -4.79 -27.69
C PRO A 31 -6.02 -3.90 -27.97
N GLN A 32 -6.83 -4.20 -29.00
CA GLN A 32 -8.05 -3.45 -29.29
C GLN A 32 -9.14 -3.73 -28.26
N LYS A 33 -9.30 -4.99 -27.86
CA LYS A 33 -10.24 -5.33 -26.78
C LYS A 33 -9.77 -4.83 -25.41
N THR A 34 -8.46 -4.83 -25.19
CA THR A 34 -7.85 -4.22 -23.99
C THR A 34 -8.14 -2.72 -23.93
N ALA A 35 -8.02 -2.02 -25.06
CA ALA A 35 -8.38 -0.61 -25.14
C ALA A 35 -9.86 -0.38 -24.84
N ALA A 36 -10.75 -1.15 -25.47
CA ALA A 36 -12.18 -1.04 -25.21
C ALA A 36 -12.54 -1.36 -23.73
N LEU A 37 -11.85 -2.31 -23.11
CA LEU A 37 -12.01 -2.59 -21.68
C LEU A 37 -11.57 -1.38 -20.84
N SER A 38 -10.37 -0.85 -21.11
CA SER A 38 -9.81 0.32 -20.41
C SER A 38 -10.75 1.52 -20.51
N ASP A 39 -11.25 1.85 -21.69
CA ASP A 39 -12.14 2.99 -21.92
C ASP A 39 -13.49 2.84 -21.19
N ASN A 40 -13.93 1.60 -20.93
CA ASN A 40 -15.18 1.33 -20.23
C ASN A 40 -15.04 1.41 -18.70
N VAL A 41 -13.87 1.08 -18.15
CA VAL A 41 -13.67 0.97 -16.70
C VAL A 41 -12.93 2.18 -16.12
N SER A 42 -12.13 2.86 -16.93
CA SER A 42 -11.16 3.85 -16.50
C SER A 42 -11.22 5.10 -17.39
N ASN A 43 -10.94 6.27 -16.79
CA ASN A 43 -10.72 7.51 -17.52
C ASN A 43 -9.21 7.83 -17.61
N ALA A 44 -8.38 6.79 -17.73
CA ALA A 44 -6.93 6.93 -17.83
C ALA A 44 -6.55 7.83 -19.02
N PRO A 45 -5.62 8.78 -18.84
CA PRO A 45 -5.13 9.60 -19.95
C PRO A 45 -4.26 8.80 -20.94
N MET A 46 -3.73 7.65 -20.51
CA MET A 46 -3.03 6.67 -21.34
C MET A 46 -4.00 5.57 -21.76
N GLY A 47 -3.91 5.10 -23.00
CA GLY A 47 -4.82 4.07 -23.51
C GLY A 47 -4.81 3.96 -25.03
N GLY A 48 -5.81 3.25 -25.55
CA GLY A 48 -5.94 2.97 -26.98
C GLY A 48 -5.13 1.77 -27.46
N SER A 49 -5.57 1.20 -28.59
CA SER A 49 -5.02 -0.07 -29.11
C SER A 49 -3.51 0.00 -29.38
N SER A 50 -3.01 1.11 -29.93
CA SER A 50 -1.58 1.28 -30.19
C SER A 50 -0.74 1.31 -28.91
N TYR A 51 -1.24 1.93 -27.84
CA TYR A 51 -0.56 1.96 -26.55
C TYR A 51 -0.46 0.56 -25.96
N PHE A 52 -1.58 -0.17 -25.84
CA PHE A 52 -1.58 -1.52 -25.29
C PHE A 52 -0.75 -2.49 -26.14
N LYS A 53 -0.75 -2.33 -27.46
CA LYS A 53 0.13 -3.10 -28.36
C LYS A 53 1.61 -2.83 -28.06
N SER A 54 2.00 -1.57 -27.82
CA SER A 54 3.38 -1.22 -27.46
C SER A 54 3.79 -1.80 -26.11
N VAL A 55 2.88 -1.81 -25.12
CA VAL A 55 3.13 -2.41 -23.80
C VAL A 55 3.29 -3.92 -23.95
N GLN A 56 2.38 -4.58 -24.68
CA GLN A 56 2.46 -6.01 -24.95
C GLN A 56 3.76 -6.39 -25.65
N GLN A 57 4.19 -5.64 -26.67
CA GLN A 57 5.46 -5.85 -27.36
C GLN A 57 6.66 -5.70 -26.40
N ARG A 58 6.62 -4.70 -25.52
CA ARG A 58 7.67 -4.53 -24.51
C ARG A 58 7.73 -5.71 -23.54
N LEU A 59 6.57 -6.23 -23.11
CA LEU A 59 6.49 -7.43 -22.28
C LEU A 59 6.99 -8.66 -23.05
N GLN A 60 6.61 -8.82 -24.32
CA GLN A 60 7.04 -9.92 -25.17
C GLN A 60 8.56 -9.92 -25.32
N THR A 61 9.18 -8.80 -25.68
CA THR A 61 10.64 -8.68 -25.77
C THR A 61 11.33 -9.02 -24.45
N PHE A 62 10.76 -8.59 -23.32
CA PHE A 62 11.28 -8.93 -22.01
C PHE A 62 11.23 -10.44 -21.73
N VAL A 63 10.12 -11.10 -22.09
CA VAL A 63 9.97 -12.56 -21.95
C VAL A 63 10.89 -13.33 -22.91
N ASP A 64 10.96 -12.91 -24.17
CA ASP A 64 11.80 -13.54 -25.20
C ASP A 64 13.29 -13.44 -24.90
N SER A 65 13.71 -12.46 -24.10
CA SER A 65 15.10 -12.34 -23.65
C SER A 65 15.55 -13.51 -22.76
N GLY A 66 14.61 -14.25 -22.17
CA GLY A 66 14.89 -15.27 -21.14
C GLY A 66 15.35 -14.70 -19.79
N GLN A 67 15.49 -13.37 -19.66
CA GLN A 67 15.95 -12.68 -18.46
C GLN A 67 14.78 -12.05 -17.70
N LEU A 68 13.90 -12.89 -17.15
CA LEU A 68 12.66 -12.46 -16.50
C LEU A 68 12.85 -11.67 -15.19
N GLY A 69 14.06 -11.63 -14.63
CA GLY A 69 14.37 -10.87 -13.43
C GLY A 69 13.40 -11.17 -12.28
N PRO A 70 12.71 -10.14 -11.71
CA PRO A 70 11.76 -10.33 -10.61
C PRO A 70 10.53 -11.17 -10.98
N PHE A 71 10.30 -11.44 -12.27
CA PHE A 71 9.18 -12.24 -12.74
C PHE A 71 9.56 -13.71 -13.01
N SER A 72 10.81 -14.10 -12.74
CA SER A 72 11.25 -15.49 -12.89
C SER A 72 10.67 -16.38 -11.78
N ASN A 73 10.29 -17.61 -12.12
CA ASN A 73 9.74 -18.62 -11.20
C ASN A 73 8.53 -18.15 -10.35
N ALA A 74 7.78 -17.16 -10.82
CA ALA A 74 6.51 -16.78 -10.21
C ALA A 74 5.37 -17.72 -10.66
N TYR A 75 4.16 -17.48 -10.15
CA TYR A 75 3.04 -18.41 -10.24
C TYR A 75 2.26 -18.38 -11.58
N TRP A 76 2.87 -17.91 -12.67
CA TRP A 76 2.19 -17.70 -13.96
C TRP A 76 1.42 -18.95 -14.43
N GLY A 77 0.18 -18.77 -14.88
CA GLY A 77 -0.73 -19.86 -15.27
C GLY A 77 -1.37 -20.63 -14.12
N HIS A 78 -1.11 -20.28 -12.85
CA HIS A 78 -1.76 -20.89 -11.71
C HIS A 78 -3.30 -20.75 -11.80
N PRO A 79 -4.09 -21.79 -11.49
CA PRO A 79 -5.55 -21.79 -11.66
C PRO A 79 -6.29 -20.76 -10.78
N ALA A 80 -5.61 -20.16 -9.80
CA ALA A 80 -6.15 -19.06 -9.02
C ALA A 80 -6.23 -17.75 -9.81
N TYR A 81 -5.42 -17.54 -10.86
CA TYR A 81 -5.59 -16.36 -11.72
C TYR A 81 -6.90 -16.47 -12.51
N LYS A 82 -7.75 -15.43 -12.41
CA LYS A 82 -9.09 -15.38 -13.02
C LYS A 82 -9.25 -14.30 -14.09
N LEU A 83 -8.32 -13.36 -14.17
CA LEU A 83 -8.41 -12.26 -15.12
C LEU A 83 -8.23 -12.77 -16.56
N PRO A 84 -9.05 -12.28 -17.52
CA PRO A 84 -8.81 -12.54 -18.94
C PRO A 84 -7.50 -11.85 -19.39
N PRO A 85 -6.90 -12.31 -20.50
CA PRO A 85 -5.70 -11.69 -21.09
C PRO A 85 -5.78 -10.16 -21.20
N GLU A 86 -6.92 -9.63 -21.64
CA GLU A 86 -7.13 -8.18 -21.81
C GLU A 86 -7.04 -7.42 -20.48
N ALA A 87 -7.64 -7.94 -19.40
CA ALA A 87 -7.54 -7.31 -18.09
C ALA A 87 -6.12 -7.41 -17.53
N ASN A 88 -5.41 -8.52 -17.80
CA ASN A 88 -4.01 -8.66 -17.43
C ASN A 88 -3.11 -7.65 -18.15
N LEU A 89 -3.32 -7.42 -19.46
CA LEU A 89 -2.54 -6.44 -20.21
C LEU A 89 -2.83 -5.00 -19.75
N MET A 90 -4.09 -4.69 -19.44
CA MET A 90 -4.47 -3.39 -18.86
C MET A 90 -3.74 -3.16 -17.52
N ALA A 91 -3.85 -4.10 -16.58
CA ALA A 91 -3.21 -3.99 -15.28
C ALA A 91 -1.68 -3.96 -15.37
N ALA A 92 -1.07 -4.71 -16.29
CA ALA A 92 0.37 -4.67 -16.53
C ALA A 92 0.83 -3.31 -17.09
N ALA A 93 0.02 -2.65 -17.93
CA ALA A 93 0.29 -1.30 -18.38
C ALA A 93 0.26 -0.31 -17.19
N HIS A 94 -0.79 -0.37 -16.38
CA HIS A 94 -0.96 0.51 -15.22
C HIS A 94 0.10 0.27 -14.14
N TYR A 95 0.58 -0.96 -13.95
CA TYR A 95 1.75 -1.29 -13.12
C TYR A 95 2.99 -0.47 -13.54
N ILE A 96 3.26 -0.40 -14.86
CA ILE A 96 4.41 0.35 -15.41
C ILE A 96 4.20 1.85 -15.24
N GLU A 97 2.99 2.36 -15.43
CA GLU A 97 2.70 3.78 -15.22
C GLU A 97 2.79 4.17 -13.74
N ALA A 98 2.33 3.32 -12.84
CA ALA A 98 2.46 3.50 -11.39
C ALA A 98 3.93 3.60 -10.96
N LEU A 99 4.86 2.84 -11.58
CA LEU A 99 6.30 2.95 -11.30
C LEU A 99 6.85 4.36 -11.62
N ARG A 100 6.35 5.00 -12.68
CA ARG A 100 6.75 6.37 -13.06
C ARG A 100 6.12 7.40 -12.15
N LEU A 101 4.82 7.25 -11.88
CA LEU A 101 4.09 8.18 -11.04
C LEU A 101 4.62 8.18 -9.61
N GLN A 102 4.88 7.03 -9.00
CA GLN A 102 5.34 6.97 -7.60
C GLN A 102 6.65 7.75 -7.40
N ALA A 103 7.56 7.71 -8.38
CA ALA A 103 8.81 8.48 -8.33
C ALA A 103 8.56 10.00 -8.38
N ARG A 104 7.50 10.44 -9.08
CA ARG A 104 7.05 11.83 -9.09
C ARG A 104 6.34 12.19 -7.78
N ALA A 105 5.44 11.34 -7.28
CA ALA A 105 4.73 11.52 -6.02
C ALA A 105 5.69 11.66 -4.82
N ALA A 106 6.79 10.91 -4.80
CA ALA A 106 7.83 11.02 -3.79
C ALA A 106 8.45 12.43 -3.70
N ARG A 107 8.42 13.22 -4.78
CA ARG A 107 8.90 14.61 -4.79
C ARG A 107 8.05 15.55 -3.93
N MET A 108 6.78 15.20 -3.67
CA MET A 108 5.95 15.95 -2.72
C MET A 108 6.62 16.04 -1.33
N HIS A 109 7.27 14.96 -0.89
CA HIS A 109 8.09 15.00 0.32
C HIS A 109 9.38 15.79 0.13
N ALA A 110 10.04 15.71 -1.02
CA ALA A 110 11.30 16.44 -1.23
C ALA A 110 11.12 17.97 -1.22
N ILE A 111 9.99 18.49 -1.71
CA ILE A 111 9.69 19.94 -1.74
C ILE A 111 9.78 20.57 -0.34
N PHE A 112 9.17 19.93 0.65
CA PHE A 112 9.16 20.44 2.03
C PHE A 112 10.05 19.67 2.99
N GLY A 113 10.58 18.53 2.59
CA GLY A 113 11.36 17.59 3.42
C GLY A 113 12.80 17.41 2.96
N GLY A 114 13.23 18.09 1.89
CA GLY A 114 14.56 18.02 1.30
C GLY A 114 14.84 16.73 0.52
N LYS A 115 14.32 15.58 0.96
CA LYS A 115 14.51 14.28 0.31
C LYS A 115 13.40 13.28 0.60
N ASN A 116 13.34 12.24 -0.23
CA ASN A 116 12.59 11.02 0.02
C ASN A 116 13.40 9.83 -0.55
N PRO A 117 13.57 8.72 0.19
CA PRO A 117 13.06 8.40 1.53
C PRO A 117 13.67 9.22 2.69
N HIS A 118 13.04 9.13 3.87
CA HIS A 118 13.43 9.80 5.12
C HIS A 118 13.55 11.33 5.00
N PRO A 119 12.44 12.07 4.87
CA PRO A 119 12.49 13.54 4.85
C PRO A 119 13.12 14.11 6.14
N GLN A 120 13.78 15.26 6.02
CA GLN A 120 14.48 15.97 7.12
C GLN A 120 13.85 17.33 7.43
N SER A 121 12.53 17.40 7.40
CA SER A 121 11.81 18.63 7.76
C SER A 121 11.33 18.71 9.19
N LEU A 122 11.17 17.57 9.87
CA LEU A 122 10.61 17.56 11.21
C LEU A 122 11.66 17.97 12.25
N VAL A 123 11.25 18.82 13.17
CA VAL A 123 11.99 19.18 14.39
C VAL A 123 10.98 19.25 15.54
N VAL A 124 11.43 19.01 16.77
CA VAL A 124 10.57 19.23 17.94
C VAL A 124 10.10 20.69 17.93
N GLY A 125 8.78 20.89 17.86
CA GLY A 125 8.16 22.22 17.77
C GLY A 125 7.75 22.68 16.36
N GLY A 126 8.02 21.91 15.29
CA GLY A 126 7.49 22.25 13.97
C GLY A 126 8.29 21.68 12.78
N VAL A 127 8.53 22.53 11.77
CA VAL A 127 9.20 22.16 10.53
C VAL A 127 10.35 23.10 10.16
N THR A 128 11.36 22.60 9.45
CA THR A 128 12.55 23.36 9.02
C THR A 128 12.39 24.09 7.69
N CYS A 129 11.35 23.76 6.90
CA CYS A 129 11.16 24.23 5.52
C CYS A 129 10.49 25.61 5.39
N VAL A 130 10.65 26.49 6.39
CA VAL A 130 9.96 27.81 6.45
C VAL A 130 10.27 28.67 5.21
N ARG A 131 11.50 28.60 4.69
CA ARG A 131 11.92 29.36 3.49
C ARG A 131 11.30 28.87 2.18
N ASP A 132 10.81 27.63 2.19
CA ASP A 132 10.15 26.98 1.05
C ASP A 132 8.62 27.12 1.11
N LEU A 133 8.06 27.77 2.13
CA LEU A 133 6.64 28.17 2.18
C LEU A 133 6.37 29.39 1.27
N ARG A 134 6.68 29.25 -0.01
CA ARG A 134 6.58 30.28 -1.05
C ARG A 134 5.63 29.82 -2.17
N PRO A 135 4.98 30.75 -2.90
CA PRO A 135 3.94 30.40 -3.87
C PRO A 135 4.35 29.38 -4.94
N ASP A 136 5.58 29.45 -5.45
CA ASP A 136 6.12 28.55 -6.47
C ASP A 136 6.27 27.11 -5.95
N ARG A 137 6.78 26.92 -4.73
CA ARG A 137 6.91 25.60 -4.09
C ARG A 137 5.57 24.99 -3.75
N ILE A 138 4.63 25.80 -3.25
CA ILE A 138 3.27 25.38 -2.97
C ILE A 138 2.57 24.97 -4.27
N ALA A 139 2.72 25.74 -5.35
CA ALA A 139 2.17 25.39 -6.66
C ALA A 139 2.77 24.10 -7.21
N GLU A 140 4.08 23.88 -7.07
CA GLU A 140 4.75 22.63 -7.45
C GLU A 140 4.16 21.42 -6.69
N PHE A 141 3.98 21.55 -5.37
CA PHE A 141 3.38 20.51 -4.54
C PHE A 141 1.93 20.21 -4.95
N LEU A 142 1.11 21.26 -5.16
CA LEU A 142 -0.29 21.11 -5.55
C LEU A 142 -0.43 20.48 -6.94
N TYR A 143 0.46 20.82 -7.88
CA TYR A 143 0.47 20.21 -9.20
C TYR A 143 0.72 18.70 -9.12
N ILE A 144 1.76 18.28 -8.39
CA ILE A 144 2.08 16.85 -8.22
C ILE A 144 0.98 16.12 -7.43
N THR A 145 0.40 16.79 -6.44
CA THR A 145 -0.75 16.25 -5.68
C THR A 145 -1.92 15.98 -6.61
N LYS A 146 -2.27 16.94 -7.48
CA LYS A 146 -3.37 16.79 -8.43
C LYS A 146 -3.08 15.66 -9.43
N GLU A 147 -1.88 15.62 -10.01
CA GLU A 147 -1.46 14.55 -10.91
C GLU A 147 -1.57 13.17 -10.25
N THR A 148 -1.19 13.05 -8.98
CA THR A 148 -1.29 11.81 -8.20
C THR A 148 -2.75 11.44 -7.93
N GLN A 149 -3.58 12.40 -7.52
CA GLN A 149 -5.00 12.18 -7.27
C GLN A 149 -5.78 11.82 -8.54
N ASP A 150 -5.44 12.42 -9.69
CA ASP A 150 -6.03 12.09 -10.98
C ASP A 150 -5.71 10.64 -11.35
N PHE A 151 -4.49 10.16 -11.10
CA PHE A 151 -4.16 8.74 -11.29
C PHE A 151 -4.90 7.83 -10.30
N ILE A 152 -5.03 8.23 -9.03
CA ILE A 152 -5.79 7.45 -8.05
C ILE A 152 -7.23 7.27 -8.51
N LYS A 153 -7.87 8.38 -8.90
CA LYS A 153 -9.28 8.42 -9.30
C LYS A 153 -9.54 7.68 -10.61
N ASN A 154 -8.64 7.83 -11.58
CA ASN A 154 -8.88 7.38 -12.94
C ASN A 154 -8.19 6.06 -13.28
N VAL A 155 -7.22 5.60 -12.48
CA VAL A 155 -6.47 4.35 -12.74
C VAL A 155 -6.54 3.40 -11.54
N TYR A 156 -6.03 3.80 -10.36
CA TYR A 156 -5.97 2.90 -9.19
C TYR A 156 -7.34 2.39 -8.73
N VAL A 157 -8.29 3.27 -8.41
CA VAL A 157 -9.60 2.83 -7.94
C VAL A 157 -10.36 2.03 -9.02
N PRO A 158 -10.40 2.45 -10.29
CA PRO A 158 -10.92 1.63 -11.38
C PRO A 158 -10.32 0.23 -11.51
N ASP A 159 -9.00 0.12 -11.46
CA ASP A 159 -8.31 -1.18 -11.54
C ASP A 159 -8.66 -2.06 -10.35
N LEU A 160 -8.68 -1.51 -9.13
CA LEU A 160 -9.09 -2.24 -7.94
C LEU A 160 -10.50 -2.81 -8.09
N LEU A 161 -11.45 -2.01 -8.57
CA LEU A 161 -12.83 -2.45 -8.77
C LEU A 161 -12.95 -3.47 -9.91
N ALA A 162 -12.22 -3.27 -11.01
CA ALA A 162 -12.19 -4.19 -12.14
C ALA A 162 -11.62 -5.54 -11.71
N VAL A 163 -10.46 -5.57 -11.04
CA VAL A 163 -9.83 -6.79 -10.53
C VAL A 163 -10.74 -7.49 -9.53
N ALA A 164 -11.25 -6.77 -8.52
CA ALA A 164 -12.12 -7.34 -7.50
C ALA A 164 -13.38 -8.00 -8.07
N SER A 165 -13.89 -7.53 -9.21
CA SER A 165 -15.06 -8.13 -9.86
C SER A 165 -14.86 -9.58 -10.31
N PHE A 166 -13.62 -10.01 -10.57
CA PHE A 166 -13.25 -11.39 -10.94
C PHE A 166 -12.93 -12.28 -9.74
N TYR A 167 -12.77 -11.71 -8.54
CA TYR A 167 -12.31 -12.39 -7.32
C TYR A 167 -13.30 -12.24 -6.16
N LYS A 168 -14.61 -12.23 -6.44
CA LYS A 168 -15.65 -11.96 -5.42
C LYS A 168 -15.66 -12.98 -4.27
N ASP A 169 -15.26 -14.22 -4.54
CA ASP A 169 -15.13 -15.30 -3.57
C ASP A 169 -14.05 -15.01 -2.51
N TRP A 170 -13.01 -14.21 -2.85
CA TRP A 170 -11.99 -13.78 -1.90
C TRP A 170 -12.53 -12.86 -0.80
N GLY A 171 -13.71 -12.25 -0.98
CA GLY A 171 -14.39 -11.51 0.08
C GLY A 171 -14.79 -12.36 1.29
N ALA A 172 -14.79 -13.70 1.15
CA ALA A 172 -15.03 -14.64 2.24
C ALA A 172 -13.74 -15.16 2.91
N ILE A 173 -12.55 -14.77 2.42
CA ILE A 173 -11.25 -15.29 2.85
C ILE A 173 -10.49 -14.21 3.62
N GLY A 174 -10.00 -14.55 4.81
CA GLY A 174 -9.24 -13.65 5.68
C GLY A 174 -10.09 -12.73 6.57
N GLY A 175 -9.41 -11.85 7.30
CA GLY A 175 -10.04 -10.81 8.12
C GLY A 175 -9.91 -10.98 9.64
N THR A 176 -10.40 -9.98 10.36
CA THR A 176 -10.42 -9.90 11.82
C THR A 176 -11.84 -9.55 12.30
N THR A 177 -12.07 -9.66 13.61
CA THR A 177 -13.31 -9.23 14.26
C THR A 177 -13.14 -7.95 15.06
N ASN A 178 -11.90 -7.52 15.31
CA ASN A 178 -11.60 -6.32 16.09
C ASN A 178 -10.74 -5.37 15.24
N PHE A 179 -11.05 -4.07 15.31
CA PHE A 179 -10.37 -3.01 14.56
C PHE A 179 -10.00 -1.87 15.52
N LEU A 180 -8.86 -1.23 15.28
CA LEU A 180 -8.33 -0.14 16.10
C LEU A 180 -7.74 0.93 15.17
N ALA A 181 -8.08 2.18 15.41
CA ALA A 181 -7.47 3.34 14.76
C ALA A 181 -7.22 4.43 15.81
N TRP A 182 -6.05 5.04 15.78
CA TRP A 182 -5.71 6.17 16.66
C TRP A 182 -6.22 7.53 16.15
N GLY A 183 -6.73 7.54 14.92
CA GLY A 183 -7.08 8.74 14.17
C GLY A 183 -5.83 9.49 13.69
N GLU A 184 -6.04 10.43 12.76
CA GLU A 184 -4.97 11.18 12.09
C GLU A 184 -5.51 12.47 11.45
N PHE A 185 -4.59 13.38 11.08
CA PHE A 185 -4.81 14.68 10.44
C PHE A 185 -5.65 15.61 11.33
N PRO A 186 -5.08 16.09 12.45
CA PRO A 186 -5.73 17.10 13.29
C PRO A 186 -5.96 18.40 12.51
N GLU A 187 -7.19 18.89 12.53
CA GLU A 187 -7.58 20.18 11.92
C GLU A 187 -7.40 21.36 12.88
N THR A 188 -7.32 21.07 14.19
CA THR A 188 -7.06 22.04 15.28
C THR A 188 -6.35 21.33 16.44
N ASP A 189 -5.89 22.08 17.43
CA ASP A 189 -5.23 21.54 18.64
C ASP A 189 -6.16 20.73 19.57
N LYS A 190 -7.47 20.64 19.26
CA LYS A 190 -8.45 19.92 20.07
C LYS A 190 -8.52 18.44 19.70
N GLU A 191 -7.52 17.67 20.09
CA GLU A 191 -7.49 16.23 19.84
C GLU A 191 -8.17 15.42 20.97
N PRO A 192 -8.87 14.31 20.66
CA PRO A 192 -9.03 13.70 19.33
C PRO A 192 -10.18 14.26 18.47
N ASP A 193 -10.96 15.22 18.98
CA ASP A 193 -12.18 15.71 18.33
C ASP A 193 -11.93 16.36 16.96
N SER A 194 -10.73 16.88 16.74
CA SER A 194 -10.32 17.56 15.50
C SER A 194 -9.72 16.63 14.44
N LEU A 195 -9.61 15.32 14.70
CA LEU A 195 -8.98 14.40 13.76
C LEU A 195 -9.90 14.15 12.57
N TYR A 196 -9.43 14.48 11.37
CA TYR A 196 -10.17 14.20 10.12
C TYR A 196 -10.37 12.69 9.90
N MET A 197 -9.35 11.88 10.23
CA MET A 197 -9.52 10.42 10.36
C MET A 197 -9.86 10.09 11.82
N PRO A 198 -11.02 9.48 12.11
CA PRO A 198 -11.49 9.32 13.47
C PRO A 198 -10.69 8.28 14.27
N ARG A 199 -10.56 8.51 15.58
CA ARG A 199 -10.04 7.56 16.56
C ARG A 199 -11.15 6.62 17.02
N GLY A 200 -10.85 5.33 17.17
CA GLY A 200 -11.78 4.40 17.79
C GLY A 200 -11.33 2.94 17.79
N VAL A 201 -12.08 2.13 18.54
CA VAL A 201 -11.97 0.68 18.59
C VAL A 201 -13.32 0.04 18.34
N ILE A 202 -13.32 -1.00 17.51
CA ILE A 202 -14.48 -1.85 17.20
C ILE A 202 -14.12 -3.25 17.67
N LYS A 203 -14.99 -3.86 18.47
CA LYS A 203 -14.84 -5.25 18.93
C LYS A 203 -15.96 -6.11 18.38
N LYS A 204 -15.65 -7.36 18.02
CA LYS A 204 -16.62 -8.35 17.52
C LYS A 204 -17.47 -7.87 16.34
N ARG A 205 -16.92 -6.98 15.50
CA ARG A 205 -17.59 -6.33 14.36
C ARG A 205 -18.86 -5.55 14.74
N ASP A 206 -18.99 -5.10 15.98
CA ASP A 206 -20.09 -4.24 16.41
C ASP A 206 -19.86 -2.80 15.91
N LEU A 207 -20.39 -2.50 14.72
CA LEU A 207 -20.26 -1.19 14.09
C LEU A 207 -21.08 -0.10 14.77
N ALA A 208 -22.09 -0.46 15.58
CA ALA A 208 -22.87 0.49 16.36
C ALA A 208 -22.17 0.84 17.69
N GLY A 209 -21.37 -0.08 18.21
CA GLY A 209 -20.64 0.04 19.47
C GLY A 209 -19.21 0.59 19.33
N VAL A 210 -18.94 1.52 18.41
CA VAL A 210 -17.61 2.14 18.30
C VAL A 210 -17.28 2.86 19.61
N LYS A 211 -16.14 2.53 20.21
CA LYS A 211 -15.66 3.17 21.44
C LYS A 211 -14.42 4.00 21.17
N MET A 212 -14.19 5.02 21.99
CA MET A 212 -12.94 5.76 21.96
C MET A 212 -11.78 4.84 22.33
N ALA A 213 -10.69 4.88 21.57
CA ALA A 213 -9.49 4.13 21.87
C ALA A 213 -8.61 4.90 22.88
N HIS A 214 -8.07 4.20 23.87
CA HIS A 214 -7.27 4.78 24.94
C HIS A 214 -5.88 4.13 24.98
N GLN A 215 -4.83 4.94 24.91
CA GLN A 215 -3.45 4.44 24.78
C GLN A 215 -3.00 3.60 25.98
N ASP A 216 -3.50 3.88 27.20
CA ASP A 216 -3.17 3.16 28.44
C ASP A 216 -3.63 1.69 28.42
N LYS A 217 -4.45 1.30 27.43
CA LYS A 217 -4.91 -0.08 27.23
C LYS A 217 -4.01 -0.90 26.31
N VAL A 218 -2.95 -0.31 25.77
CA VAL A 218 -2.01 -1.02 24.88
C VAL A 218 -0.95 -1.73 25.72
N THR A 219 -0.72 -3.01 25.42
CA THR A 219 0.42 -3.77 25.96
C THR A 219 1.13 -4.53 24.85
N GLU A 220 2.42 -4.78 25.00
CA GLU A 220 3.20 -5.65 24.11
C GLU A 220 3.59 -6.94 24.85
N ASP A 221 3.18 -8.09 24.32
CA ASP A 221 3.59 -9.41 24.82
C ASP A 221 4.81 -9.95 24.05
N VAL A 222 5.70 -10.67 24.75
CA VAL A 222 6.91 -11.29 24.18
C VAL A 222 6.96 -12.81 24.34
N THR A 223 5.87 -13.44 24.78
CA THR A 223 5.77 -14.89 25.05
C THR A 223 6.20 -15.71 23.82
N ARG A 224 5.84 -15.25 22.61
CA ARG A 224 6.15 -15.90 21.33
C ARG A 224 7.28 -15.23 20.53
N ALA A 225 7.89 -14.19 21.08
CA ALA A 225 8.90 -13.39 20.39
C ALA A 225 10.30 -13.65 20.95
N TRP A 226 11.35 -13.45 20.16
CA TRP A 226 12.76 -13.70 20.50
C TRP A 226 13.38 -12.63 21.42
N TYR A 227 12.67 -12.33 22.50
CA TYR A 227 13.13 -11.48 23.60
C TYR A 227 13.19 -12.27 24.91
N GLU A 228 13.94 -11.75 25.89
CA GLU A 228 13.96 -12.27 27.26
C GLU A 228 12.51 -12.39 27.81
N GLU A 229 12.27 -13.38 28.66
CA GLU A 229 10.94 -13.59 29.25
C GLU A 229 10.55 -12.42 30.16
N GLY A 230 9.29 -12.03 30.08
CA GLY A 230 8.76 -10.89 30.83
C GLY A 230 7.24 -10.81 30.72
N ASN A 231 6.66 -9.91 31.51
CA ASN A 231 5.24 -9.62 31.47
C ASN A 231 4.86 -8.85 30.20
N SER A 232 3.58 -8.83 29.87
CA SER A 232 3.03 -7.86 28.90
C SER A 232 3.15 -6.45 29.49
N LEU A 233 3.81 -5.55 28.77
CA LEU A 233 4.12 -4.20 29.26
C LEU A 233 3.47 -3.14 28.38
N HIS A 234 2.99 -2.06 29.02
CA HIS A 234 2.64 -0.85 28.29
C HIS A 234 3.92 -0.23 27.68
N PRO A 235 3.89 0.37 26.47
CA PRO A 235 5.09 0.88 25.82
C PRO A 235 5.94 1.88 26.63
N TYR A 236 5.35 2.65 27.55
CA TYR A 236 6.10 3.54 28.46
C TYR A 236 7.05 2.80 29.41
N GLU A 237 6.76 1.55 29.73
CA GLU A 237 7.59 0.67 30.56
C GLU A 237 8.19 -0.47 29.72
N GLY A 238 8.06 -0.40 28.39
CA GLY A 238 8.41 -1.48 27.48
C GLY A 238 9.91 -1.76 27.44
N GLU A 239 10.26 -3.03 27.38
CA GLU A 239 11.64 -3.49 27.24
C GLU A 239 11.89 -4.11 25.87
N THR A 240 13.10 -3.93 25.33
CA THR A 240 13.55 -4.57 24.09
C THR A 240 14.91 -5.22 24.35
N LYS A 241 14.87 -6.41 24.98
CA LYS A 241 16.04 -7.22 25.32
C LYS A 241 16.04 -8.51 24.47
N PRO A 242 16.72 -8.53 23.31
CA PRO A 242 16.82 -9.73 22.48
C PRO A 242 17.42 -10.91 23.26
N LEU A 243 17.06 -12.13 22.88
CA LEU A 243 17.77 -13.31 23.37
C LEU A 243 19.26 -13.23 23.02
N LYS A 244 20.13 -13.62 23.96
CA LYS A 244 21.58 -13.58 23.77
C LYS A 244 22.08 -14.63 22.78
N GLU A 245 21.37 -15.75 22.71
CA GLU A 245 21.61 -16.85 21.79
C GLU A 245 20.87 -16.65 20.47
N ASP A 246 21.41 -17.24 19.40
CA ASP A 246 20.73 -17.26 18.09
C ASP A 246 19.40 -18.03 18.22
N PRO A 247 18.26 -17.38 17.95
CA PRO A 247 16.98 -17.99 18.22
C PRO A 247 16.68 -19.15 17.28
N LYS A 248 16.27 -20.28 17.87
CA LYS A 248 15.75 -21.43 17.10
C LYS A 248 14.28 -21.21 16.77
N TYR A 249 13.92 -21.30 15.49
CA TYR A 249 12.53 -21.22 15.05
C TYR A 249 11.73 -22.43 15.56
N LYS A 250 10.79 -22.18 16.49
CA LYS A 250 9.93 -23.20 17.11
C LYS A 250 8.46 -22.76 17.03
N PRO A 251 7.81 -22.94 15.87
CA PRO A 251 6.40 -22.59 15.71
C PRO A 251 5.52 -23.49 16.59
N GLY A 252 4.42 -22.93 17.11
CA GLY A 252 3.53 -23.61 18.06
C GLY A 252 3.69 -23.04 19.48
N ASP A 253 4.28 -23.79 20.38
CA ASP A 253 4.47 -23.44 21.79
C ASP A 253 5.81 -22.77 22.11
N GLY A 254 6.65 -22.50 21.09
CA GLY A 254 7.93 -21.80 21.23
C GLY A 254 7.89 -20.33 20.81
N LYS A 255 9.07 -19.72 20.77
CA LYS A 255 9.31 -18.38 20.20
C LYS A 255 9.65 -18.52 18.71
N TYR A 256 9.09 -17.64 17.88
CA TYR A 256 9.19 -17.79 16.42
C TYR A 256 9.27 -16.48 15.63
N THR A 257 9.36 -15.32 16.29
CA THR A 257 9.29 -14.02 15.63
C THR A 257 10.10 -12.94 16.34
N TRP A 258 10.58 -11.95 15.58
CA TRP A 258 11.12 -10.70 16.10
C TRP A 258 10.03 -9.65 16.37
N PHE A 259 8.80 -9.87 15.91
CA PHE A 259 7.70 -8.99 16.28
C PHE A 259 7.24 -9.31 17.70
N LYS A 260 7.19 -8.29 18.56
CA LYS A 260 6.36 -8.36 19.76
C LYS A 260 4.89 -8.53 19.36
N ALA A 261 4.05 -8.83 20.34
CA ALA A 261 2.62 -9.03 20.13
C ALA A 261 1.80 -7.92 20.83
N PRO A 262 1.59 -6.75 20.18
CA PRO A 262 0.70 -5.72 20.70
C PRO A 262 -0.72 -6.25 20.92
N ARG A 263 -1.34 -5.85 22.03
CA ARG A 263 -2.72 -6.15 22.43
C ARG A 263 -3.39 -4.87 22.93
N TYR A 264 -4.71 -4.83 22.83
CA TYR A 264 -5.54 -3.74 23.32
C TYR A 264 -6.64 -4.32 24.22
N GLU A 265 -6.56 -4.02 25.51
CA GLU A 265 -7.34 -4.63 26.62
C GLU A 265 -7.16 -6.14 26.78
#